data_AF-A0A9X1QDK9-F1
#
_entry.id   AF-A0A9X1QDK9-F1
#
_cell.length_a   1.000
_cell.length_b   1.000
_cell.length_c   1.000
_cell.angle_alpha   90.00
_cell.angle_beta   90.00
_cell.angle_gamma   90.00
#
_symmetry.space_group_name_H-M   'P 1'
#
loop_
_entity.id
_entity.type
_entity.pdbx_description
1 polymer ?
#
loop_
_entity_poly.entity_id
_entity_poly.type
_entity_poly.pdbx_seq_one_letter_code
_entity_poly.pdbx_strand_id
1 'polypeptide(L)'
;MALPKAKVKERLKSKFPGVNLSNKRIDAIADKLKLPEDSEDDAIDERLDELNDVFSFADMAKNDDRLRILEAEKKKKEQQDNPDPKPSEDDPKPDPSQPTDFAKIIAAAIAPLVEKINSFESGKVGDSRKSQLEAKLKDVNPKFKDSVLKNFGRIKFDKDEDFDAFLEEVEEDAKEFIQAEANDGLGGIKAPVQSKSDPKKQISKEEADAILDKVL
;
A
#
# COMPACT_ATOMS: atom_id res chain seq x y z
N MET A 1 -37.58 8.75 12.57
CA MET A 1 -37.59 7.42 11.92
C MET A 1 -36.33 7.32 11.05
N ALA A 2 -35.90 6.11 10.69
CA ALA A 2 -34.72 5.93 9.84
C ALA A 2 -35.07 6.14 8.36
N LEU A 3 -34.09 6.56 7.56
CA LEU A 3 -34.24 6.73 6.12
C LEU A 3 -34.85 5.50 5.43
N PRO A 4 -35.91 5.65 4.60
CA PRO A 4 -36.54 4.51 3.95
C PRO A 4 -35.60 3.82 2.96
N LYS A 5 -35.49 2.48 3.05
CA LYS A 5 -34.62 1.67 2.18
C LYS A 5 -34.94 1.84 0.70
N ALA A 6 -36.21 2.08 0.36
CA ALA A 6 -36.64 2.36 -0.99
C ALA A 6 -36.03 3.66 -1.55
N LYS A 7 -35.95 4.72 -0.74
CA LYS A 7 -35.34 6.00 -1.11
C LYS A 7 -33.84 5.84 -1.36
N VAL A 8 -33.14 5.11 -0.47
CA VAL A 8 -31.71 4.78 -0.66
C VAL A 8 -31.47 4.01 -1.94
N LYS A 9 -32.31 3.01 -2.23
CA LYS A 9 -32.22 2.21 -3.47
C LYS A 9 -32.38 3.07 -4.73
N GLU A 10 -33.29 4.04 -4.71
CA GLU A 10 -33.53 4.95 -5.81
C GLU A 10 -32.33 5.88 -6.03
N ARG A 11 -31.85 6.55 -4.97
CA ARG A 11 -30.66 7.41 -5.03
C ARG A 11 -29.43 6.66 -5.50
N LEU A 12 -29.19 5.45 -4.98
CA LEU A 12 -28.04 4.63 -5.36
C LEU A 12 -28.08 4.25 -6.86
N LYS A 13 -29.26 3.93 -7.41
CA LYS A 13 -29.41 3.66 -8.85
C LYS A 13 -29.22 4.90 -9.71
N SER A 14 -29.73 6.05 -9.26
CA SER A 14 -29.62 7.32 -9.97
C SER A 14 -28.16 7.80 -10.02
N LYS A 15 -27.46 7.71 -8.89
CA LYS A 15 -26.11 8.25 -8.74
C LYS A 15 -25.01 7.32 -9.23
N PHE A 16 -25.19 6.01 -9.10
CA PHE A 16 -24.22 5.00 -9.56
C PHE A 16 -24.85 4.12 -10.66
N PRO A 17 -25.08 4.67 -11.86
CA PRO A 17 -25.66 3.89 -12.95
C PRO A 17 -24.75 2.70 -13.31
N GLY A 18 -25.36 1.53 -13.48
CA GLY A 18 -24.65 0.28 -13.80
C GLY A 18 -24.15 -0.52 -12.59
N VAL A 19 -24.25 0.02 -11.37
CA VAL A 19 -23.95 -0.72 -10.13
C VAL A 19 -25.11 -1.66 -9.79
N ASN A 20 -24.92 -2.96 -10.00
CA ASN A 20 -25.94 -3.98 -9.77
C ASN A 20 -25.73 -4.73 -8.43
N LEU A 21 -25.93 -4.00 -7.33
CA LEU A 21 -25.84 -4.57 -5.98
C LEU A 21 -27.03 -5.49 -5.67
N SER A 22 -26.74 -6.55 -4.92
CA SER A 22 -27.75 -7.41 -4.32
C SER A 22 -28.63 -6.63 -3.32
N ASN A 23 -29.90 -7.03 -3.19
CA ASN A 23 -30.83 -6.39 -2.24
C ASN A 23 -30.27 -6.37 -0.81
N LYS A 24 -29.59 -7.43 -0.37
CA LYS A 24 -28.95 -7.50 0.96
C LYS A 24 -27.92 -6.39 1.18
N ARG A 25 -27.14 -6.05 0.15
CA ARG A 25 -26.13 -4.98 0.24
C ARG A 25 -26.77 -3.60 0.18
N ILE A 26 -27.81 -3.43 -0.62
CA ILE A 26 -28.61 -2.19 -0.62
C ILE A 26 -29.21 -1.94 0.77
N ASP A 27 -29.75 -2.98 1.40
CA ASP A 27 -30.28 -2.90 2.76
C ASP A 27 -29.19 -2.54 3.78
N ALA A 28 -28.02 -3.18 3.70
CA ALA A 28 -26.89 -2.89 4.58
C ALA A 28 -26.33 -1.48 4.40
N ILE A 29 -26.33 -0.95 3.16
CA ILE A 29 -25.96 0.44 2.87
C ILE A 29 -27.00 1.35 3.54
N ALA A 30 -28.30 1.11 3.33
CA ALA A 30 -29.35 1.90 3.95
C ALA A 30 -29.24 1.94 5.49
N ASP A 31 -28.94 0.80 6.12
CA ASP A 31 -28.75 0.71 7.57
C ASP A 31 -27.47 1.46 8.05
N LYS A 32 -26.45 1.59 7.18
CA LYS A 32 -25.20 2.33 7.47
C LYS A 32 -25.30 3.84 7.30
N LEU A 33 -26.18 4.33 6.42
CA LEU A 33 -26.33 5.78 6.19
C LEU A 33 -26.69 6.52 7.48
N LYS A 34 -27.43 5.88 8.40
CA LYS A 34 -27.86 6.45 9.69
C LYS A 34 -28.45 7.87 9.58
N LEU A 35 -29.07 8.15 8.44
CA LEU A 35 -29.70 9.43 8.14
C LEU A 35 -31.15 9.45 8.63
N PRO A 36 -31.65 10.63 9.06
CA PRO A 36 -33.06 10.77 9.41
C PRO A 36 -33.95 10.62 8.17
N GLU A 37 -35.21 10.22 8.37
CA GLU A 37 -36.18 9.94 7.31
C GLU A 37 -36.40 11.08 6.32
N ASP A 38 -36.37 12.31 6.82
CA ASP A 38 -36.56 13.57 6.11
C ASP A 38 -35.26 14.12 5.46
N SER A 39 -34.19 13.32 5.42
CA SER A 39 -32.96 13.76 4.75
C SER A 39 -33.19 14.05 3.28
N GLU A 40 -32.67 15.19 2.84
CA GLU A 40 -32.69 15.61 1.45
C GLU A 40 -31.82 14.71 0.57
N ASP A 41 -32.19 14.66 -0.70
CA ASP A 41 -31.55 13.80 -1.69
C ASP A 41 -30.05 14.08 -1.83
N ASP A 42 -29.64 15.35 -1.75
CA ASP A 42 -28.22 15.75 -1.80
C ASP A 42 -27.42 15.24 -0.59
N ALA A 43 -28.02 15.23 0.61
CA ALA A 43 -27.37 14.71 1.82
C ALA A 43 -27.24 13.18 1.77
N ILE A 44 -28.23 12.49 1.19
CA ILE A 44 -28.15 11.05 0.96
C ILE A 44 -27.03 10.75 -0.03
N ASP A 45 -26.97 11.52 -1.11
CA ASP A 45 -25.99 11.39 -2.16
C ASP A 45 -24.56 11.63 -1.69
N GLU A 46 -24.33 12.63 -0.84
CA GLU A 46 -23.02 12.89 -0.23
C GLU A 46 -22.58 11.72 0.65
N ARG A 47 -23.47 11.18 1.47
CA ARG A 47 -23.19 9.97 2.27
C ARG A 47 -22.92 8.73 1.43
N LEU A 48 -23.57 8.62 0.27
CA LEU A 48 -23.30 7.52 -0.65
C LEU A 48 -21.92 7.66 -1.31
N ASP A 49 -21.46 8.88 -1.62
CA ASP A 49 -20.09 9.12 -2.09
C ASP A 49 -19.06 8.73 -1.03
N GLU A 50 -19.23 9.22 0.20
CA GLU A 50 -18.34 8.87 1.33
C GLU A 50 -18.24 7.34 1.52
N LEU A 51 -19.38 6.65 1.42
CA LEU A 51 -19.40 5.20 1.54
C LEU A 51 -18.77 4.51 0.33
N ASN A 52 -18.95 5.03 -0.88
CA ASN A 52 -18.36 4.47 -2.09
C ASN A 52 -16.82 4.67 -2.13
N ASP A 53 -16.31 5.76 -1.57
CA ASP A 53 -14.88 6.04 -1.47
C ASP A 53 -14.16 5.04 -0.57
N VAL A 54 -14.79 4.63 0.53
CA VAL A 54 -14.24 3.62 1.45
C VAL A 54 -14.57 2.19 0.98
N PHE A 55 -15.76 2.00 0.42
CA PHE A 55 -16.28 0.71 -0.03
C PHE A 55 -16.82 0.83 -1.46
N SER A 56 -15.95 0.66 -2.45
CA SER A 56 -16.29 0.70 -3.88
C SER A 56 -17.54 -0.13 -4.21
N PHE A 57 -18.63 0.56 -4.53
CA PHE A 57 -19.89 -0.08 -4.91
C PHE A 57 -19.74 -0.84 -6.23
N ALA A 58 -18.86 -0.38 -7.11
CA ALA A 58 -18.54 -1.07 -8.37
C ALA A 58 -17.90 -2.45 -8.11
N ASP A 59 -16.93 -2.53 -7.19
CA ASP A 59 -16.28 -3.81 -6.89
C ASP A 59 -17.19 -4.74 -6.08
N MET A 60 -18.04 -4.17 -5.24
CA MET A 60 -19.14 -4.91 -4.64
C MET A 60 -20.06 -5.49 -5.72
N ALA A 61 -20.56 -4.68 -6.67
CA ALA A 61 -21.41 -5.18 -7.75
C ALA A 61 -20.77 -6.30 -8.58
N LYS A 62 -19.48 -6.17 -8.95
CA LYS A 62 -18.73 -7.24 -9.63
C LYS A 62 -18.75 -8.56 -8.86
N ASN A 63 -18.57 -8.50 -7.54
CA ASN A 63 -18.63 -9.68 -6.68
C ASN A 63 -20.03 -10.30 -6.65
N ASP A 64 -21.09 -9.49 -6.62
CA ASP A 64 -22.47 -9.98 -6.65
C ASP A 64 -22.82 -10.59 -8.02
N ASP A 65 -22.35 -10.00 -9.12
CA ASP A 65 -22.49 -10.57 -10.45
C ASP A 65 -21.78 -11.93 -10.54
N ARG A 66 -20.55 -12.03 -10.02
CA ARG A 66 -19.81 -13.30 -9.98
C ARG A 66 -20.55 -14.37 -9.19
N LEU A 67 -21.12 -14.03 -8.04
CA LEU A 67 -21.91 -14.96 -7.23
C LEU A 67 -23.18 -15.41 -7.98
N ARG A 68 -23.88 -14.49 -8.66
CA ARG A 68 -25.05 -14.85 -9.50
C ARG A 68 -24.68 -15.80 -10.63
N ILE A 69 -23.54 -15.60 -11.29
CA ILE A 69 -23.05 -16.51 -12.33
C ILE A 69 -22.77 -17.90 -11.74
N LEU A 70 -22.04 -17.98 -10.63
CA LEU A 70 -21.73 -19.25 -9.96
C LEU A 70 -22.98 -20.00 -9.50
N GLU A 71 -23.98 -19.29 -8.95
CA GLU A 71 -25.26 -19.88 -8.56
C GLU A 71 -26.05 -20.41 -9.78
N ALA A 72 -26.04 -19.68 -10.89
CA ALA A 72 -26.67 -20.11 -12.13
C ALA A 72 -25.98 -21.35 -12.72
N GLU A 73 -24.66 -21.41 -12.68
CA GLU A 73 -23.88 -22.58 -13.13
C GLU A 73 -24.13 -23.81 -12.25
N LYS A 74 -24.22 -23.65 -10.92
CA LYS A 74 -24.56 -24.74 -10.00
C LYS A 74 -25.95 -25.30 -10.31
N LYS A 75 -26.96 -24.44 -10.47
CA LYS A 75 -28.32 -24.87 -10.82
C LYS A 75 -28.40 -25.59 -12.16
N LYS A 76 -27.60 -25.18 -13.15
CA LYS A 76 -27.52 -25.89 -14.45
C LYS A 76 -26.93 -27.30 -14.30
N LYS A 77 -25.89 -27.46 -13.48
CA LYS A 77 -25.29 -28.79 -13.21
C LYS A 77 -26.26 -29.70 -12.44
N GLU A 78 -26.98 -29.15 -11.47
CA GLU A 78 -28.01 -29.88 -10.70
C GLU A 78 -29.23 -30.28 -11.55
N GLN A 79 -29.55 -29.53 -12.61
CA GLN A 79 -30.63 -29.88 -13.55
C GLN A 79 -30.20 -30.88 -14.63
N GLN A 80 -28.90 -31.12 -14.83
CA GLN A 80 -28.38 -32.12 -15.75
C GLN A 80 -28.32 -33.53 -15.14
N ASP A 81 -28.51 -33.64 -13.82
CA ASP A 81 -28.31 -34.87 -13.04
C ASP A 81 -29.64 -35.39 -12.43
N ASN A 82 -30.62 -35.76 -13.29
CA ASN A 82 -31.67 -36.77 -12.98
C ASN A 82 -32.55 -37.08 -14.24
N PRO A 83 -33.11 -38.30 -14.39
CA PRO A 83 -32.44 -39.41 -15.07
C PRO A 83 -33.29 -40.01 -16.22
N ASP A 84 -32.61 -40.54 -17.25
CA ASP A 84 -33.15 -41.64 -18.07
C ASP A 84 -32.00 -42.63 -18.32
N PRO A 85 -32.04 -43.87 -17.79
CA PRO A 85 -30.93 -44.80 -17.92
C PRO A 85 -31.01 -45.46 -19.31
N LYS A 86 -30.26 -44.93 -20.27
CA LYS A 86 -29.80 -45.76 -21.39
C LYS A 86 -28.46 -46.35 -21.00
N PRO A 87 -28.28 -47.68 -21.01
CA PRO A 87 -27.00 -48.28 -20.68
C PRO A 87 -26.06 -48.03 -21.86
N SER A 88 -25.18 -47.05 -21.74
CA SER A 88 -23.96 -47.01 -22.52
C SER A 88 -22.92 -47.83 -21.78
N GLU A 89 -22.70 -49.04 -22.28
CA GLU A 89 -21.51 -49.84 -22.01
C GLU A 89 -20.32 -49.11 -22.62
N ASP A 90 -19.60 -48.31 -21.83
CA ASP A 90 -18.16 -47.98 -22.00
C ASP A 90 -17.78 -46.74 -21.15
N ASP A 91 -18.07 -46.78 -19.86
CA ASP A 91 -17.35 -45.95 -18.89
C ASP A 91 -16.69 -46.86 -17.86
N PRO A 92 -15.38 -46.74 -17.62
CA PRO A 92 -14.72 -47.51 -16.57
C PRO A 92 -15.33 -47.08 -15.24
N LYS A 93 -16.07 -47.99 -14.59
CA LYS A 93 -16.56 -47.77 -13.23
C LYS A 93 -15.35 -47.46 -12.33
N PRO A 94 -15.40 -46.40 -11.52
CA PRO A 94 -14.36 -46.16 -10.53
C PRO A 94 -14.39 -47.30 -9.50
N ASP A 95 -13.23 -47.90 -9.30
CA ASP A 95 -13.00 -48.91 -8.28
C ASP A 95 -13.30 -48.32 -6.89
N PRO A 96 -14.26 -48.87 -6.13
CA PRO A 96 -14.61 -48.38 -4.80
C PRO A 96 -13.51 -48.62 -3.74
N SER A 97 -12.37 -49.20 -4.14
CA SER A 97 -11.22 -49.50 -3.28
C SER A 97 -10.18 -48.38 -3.20
N GLN A 98 -10.32 -47.30 -3.97
CA GLN A 98 -9.40 -46.16 -3.96
C GLN A 98 -9.96 -45.06 -3.05
N PRO A 99 -9.36 -44.73 -1.90
CA PRO A 99 -9.79 -43.59 -1.11
C PRO A 99 -9.56 -42.33 -1.96
N THR A 100 -10.64 -41.71 -2.43
CA THR A 100 -10.57 -40.41 -3.11
C THR A 100 -10.08 -39.40 -2.09
N ASP A 101 -8.82 -39.02 -2.26
CA ASP A 101 -8.06 -38.21 -1.32
C ASP A 101 -8.47 -36.74 -1.43
N PHE A 102 -9.71 -36.45 -1.04
CA PHE A 102 -10.31 -35.11 -1.07
C PHE A 102 -9.41 -34.06 -0.38
N ALA A 103 -8.63 -34.47 0.62
CA ALA A 103 -7.63 -33.63 1.27
C ALA A 103 -6.51 -33.20 0.31
N LYS A 104 -6.00 -34.10 -0.54
CA LYS A 104 -5.01 -33.76 -1.58
C LYS A 104 -5.58 -32.84 -2.65
N ILE A 105 -6.84 -33.04 -3.05
CA ILE A 105 -7.52 -32.18 -4.04
C ILE A 105 -7.69 -30.76 -3.48
N ILE A 106 -8.12 -30.63 -2.22
CA ILE A 106 -8.27 -29.35 -1.54
C ILE A 106 -6.91 -28.67 -1.34
N ALA A 107 -5.88 -29.41 -0.91
CA ALA A 107 -4.53 -28.87 -0.74
C ALA A 107 -3.94 -28.36 -2.07
N ALA A 108 -4.13 -29.08 -3.17
CA ALA A 108 -3.70 -28.67 -4.50
C ALA A 108 -4.40 -27.41 -5.01
N ALA A 109 -5.67 -27.21 -4.64
CA ALA A 109 -6.43 -26.01 -4.99
C ALA A 109 -6.03 -24.77 -4.15
N ILE A 110 -5.62 -24.97 -2.89
CA ILE A 110 -5.26 -23.91 -1.95
C ILE A 110 -3.80 -23.46 -2.11
N ALA A 111 -2.87 -24.37 -2.45
CA ALA A 111 -1.44 -24.08 -2.61
C ALA A 111 -1.12 -22.86 -3.51
N PRO A 112 -1.66 -22.73 -4.74
CA PRO A 112 -1.37 -21.56 -5.58
C PRO A 112 -1.99 -20.26 -5.04
N LEU A 113 -3.02 -20.35 -4.20
CA LEU A 113 -3.65 -19.19 -3.55
C LEU A 113 -2.79 -18.69 -2.39
N VAL A 114 -2.24 -19.60 -1.58
CA VAL A 114 -1.28 -19.31 -0.51
C VAL A 114 0.00 -18.73 -1.10
N GLU A 115 0.49 -19.30 -2.19
CA GLU A 115 1.68 -18.78 -2.88
C GLU A 115 1.47 -17.36 -3.42
N LYS A 116 0.27 -17.05 -3.95
CA LYS A 116 -0.10 -15.68 -4.35
C LYS A 116 -0.27 -14.73 -3.17
N ILE A 117 -0.84 -15.17 -2.05
CA ILE A 117 -0.98 -14.36 -0.84
C ILE A 117 0.40 -14.04 -0.27
N ASN A 118 1.27 -15.05 -0.14
CA ASN A 118 2.64 -14.87 0.31
C ASN A 118 3.43 -13.94 -0.62
N SER A 119 3.26 -14.09 -1.94
CA SER A 119 3.88 -13.22 -2.95
C SER A 119 3.34 -11.79 -2.90
N PHE A 120 2.05 -11.60 -2.62
CA PHE A 120 1.41 -10.29 -2.48
C PHE A 120 1.79 -9.58 -1.18
N GLU A 121 1.85 -10.31 -0.06
CA GLU A 121 2.37 -9.81 1.22
C GLU A 121 3.84 -9.44 1.09
N SER A 122 4.66 -10.30 0.46
CA SER A 122 6.07 -10.00 0.15
C SER A 122 6.23 -8.78 -0.76
N GLY A 123 5.31 -8.58 -1.72
CA GLY A 123 5.30 -7.43 -2.62
C GLY A 123 4.99 -6.11 -1.89
N LYS A 124 3.95 -6.08 -1.04
CA LYS A 124 3.62 -4.90 -0.22
C LYS A 124 4.71 -4.56 0.79
N VAL A 125 5.31 -5.59 1.40
CA VAL A 125 6.44 -5.42 2.31
C VAL A 125 7.67 -4.90 1.56
N GLY A 126 7.96 -5.42 0.37
CA GLY A 126 9.04 -4.92 -0.49
C GLY A 126 8.89 -3.44 -0.87
N ASP A 127 7.69 -3.01 -1.25
CA ASP A 127 7.40 -1.61 -1.59
C ASP A 127 7.51 -0.70 -0.36
N SER A 128 7.03 -1.14 0.81
CA SER A 128 7.17 -0.42 2.08
C SER A 128 8.64 -0.27 2.51
N ARG A 129 9.41 -1.36 2.47
CA ARG A 129 10.84 -1.41 2.82
C ARG A 129 11.68 -0.54 1.88
N LYS A 130 11.37 -0.57 0.57
CA LYS A 130 12.01 0.32 -0.41
C LYS A 130 11.76 1.80 -0.09
N SER A 131 10.52 2.16 0.26
CA SER A 131 10.17 3.53 0.64
C SER A 131 10.91 3.99 1.91
N GLN A 132 11.04 3.12 2.91
CA GLN A 132 11.82 3.40 4.13
C GLN A 132 13.31 3.62 3.83
N LEU A 133 13.90 2.78 2.97
CA LEU A 133 15.28 2.93 2.52
C LEU A 133 15.50 4.23 1.72
N GLU A 134 14.58 4.57 0.81
CA GLU A 134 14.65 5.81 0.03
C GLU A 134 14.55 7.07 0.91
N ALA A 135 13.76 7.02 1.99
CA ALA A 135 13.63 8.10 2.96
C ALA A 135 14.93 8.31 3.76
N LYS A 136 15.64 7.24 4.12
CA LYS A 136 16.94 7.30 4.82
C LYS A 136 18.05 7.85 3.94
N LEU A 137 18.00 7.55 2.64
CA LEU A 137 19.02 7.97 1.65
C LEU A 137 18.73 9.32 0.98
N LYS A 138 17.73 10.08 1.43
CA LYS A 138 17.26 11.29 0.73
C LYS A 138 18.31 12.41 0.62
N ASP A 139 19.21 12.50 1.61
CA ASP A 139 20.21 13.56 1.73
C ASP A 139 21.62 13.10 1.27
N VAL A 140 21.73 11.88 0.76
CA VAL A 140 23.00 11.27 0.33
C VAL A 140 23.18 11.44 -1.18
N ASN A 141 24.43 11.46 -1.65
CA ASN A 141 24.76 11.58 -3.07
C ASN A 141 23.98 10.56 -3.94
N PRO A 142 23.39 10.98 -5.07
CA PRO A 142 22.63 10.12 -5.97
C PRO A 142 23.35 8.83 -6.39
N LYS A 143 24.68 8.86 -6.60
CA LYS A 143 25.45 7.67 -6.97
C LYS A 143 25.49 6.62 -5.87
N PHE A 144 25.65 7.06 -4.62
CA PHE A 144 25.62 6.17 -3.46
C PHE A 144 24.21 5.60 -3.29
N LYS A 145 23.20 6.46 -3.33
CA LYS A 145 21.78 6.06 -3.26
C LYS A 145 21.42 5.01 -4.31
N ASP A 146 21.78 5.22 -5.57
CA ASP A 146 21.49 4.28 -6.66
C ASP A 146 22.19 2.93 -6.46
N SER A 147 23.42 2.94 -5.92
CA SER A 147 24.15 1.71 -5.59
C SER A 147 23.46 0.91 -4.49
N VAL A 148 23.04 1.58 -3.41
CA VAL A 148 22.33 0.93 -2.29
C VAL A 148 20.97 0.41 -2.74
N LEU A 149 20.19 1.16 -3.52
CA LEU A 149 18.90 0.70 -4.05
C LEU A 149 19.04 -0.49 -5.00
N LYS A 150 20.09 -0.52 -5.83
CA LYS A 150 20.38 -1.66 -6.71
C LYS A 150 20.76 -2.91 -5.92
N ASN A 151 21.48 -2.76 -4.82
CA ASN A 151 21.82 -3.87 -3.93
C ASN A 151 20.60 -4.34 -3.14
N PHE A 152 19.76 -3.44 -2.63
CA PHE A 152 18.50 -3.78 -1.98
C PHE A 152 17.60 -4.65 -2.86
N GLY A 153 17.47 -4.33 -4.15
CA GLY A 153 16.70 -5.14 -5.10
C GLY A 153 17.24 -6.57 -5.34
N ARG A 154 18.43 -6.91 -4.81
CA ARG A 154 19.04 -8.24 -4.88
C ARG A 154 18.94 -9.00 -3.56
N ILE A 155 18.56 -8.34 -2.47
CA ILE A 155 18.47 -8.93 -1.14
C ILE A 155 17.05 -9.44 -0.93
N LYS A 156 16.93 -10.65 -0.36
CA LYS A 156 15.67 -11.17 0.18
C LYS A 156 15.77 -11.17 1.69
N PHE A 157 14.84 -10.49 2.34
CA PHE A 157 14.75 -10.44 3.80
C PHE A 157 13.68 -11.43 4.24
N ASP A 158 14.09 -12.43 5.01
CA ASP A 158 13.19 -13.47 5.52
C ASP A 158 12.34 -12.95 6.69
N LYS A 159 12.83 -11.95 7.43
CA LYS A 159 12.15 -11.31 8.56
C LYS A 159 12.32 -9.79 8.55
N ASP A 160 11.50 -9.09 9.34
CA ASP A 160 11.59 -7.64 9.48
C ASP A 160 12.87 -7.23 10.24
N GLU A 161 13.33 -8.02 11.21
CA GLU A 161 14.55 -7.73 11.96
C GLU A 161 15.81 -7.71 11.06
N ASP A 162 15.85 -8.58 10.04
CA ASP A 162 16.95 -8.61 9.07
C ASP A 162 16.97 -7.36 8.19
N PHE A 163 15.79 -6.79 7.92
CA PHE A 163 15.67 -5.54 7.17
C PHE A 163 16.01 -4.33 8.04
N ASP A 164 15.60 -4.32 9.30
CA ASP A 164 15.93 -3.24 10.24
C ASP A 164 17.45 -3.18 10.48
N ALA A 165 18.11 -4.31 10.65
CA ALA A 165 19.57 -4.38 10.76
C ALA A 165 20.28 -3.83 9.49
N PHE A 166 19.77 -4.18 8.31
CA PHE A 166 20.28 -3.63 7.04
C PHE A 166 20.04 -2.11 6.93
N LEU A 167 18.90 -1.60 7.39
CA LEU A 167 18.64 -0.15 7.42
C LEU A 167 19.61 0.59 8.35
N GLU A 168 19.93 0.01 9.51
CA GLU A 168 20.91 0.58 10.44
C GLU A 168 22.31 0.64 9.82
N GLU A 169 22.77 -0.46 9.20
CA GLU A 169 24.06 -0.51 8.49
C GLU A 169 24.15 0.53 7.36
N VAL A 170 23.11 0.63 6.53
CA VAL A 170 23.04 1.65 5.46
C VAL A 170 23.03 3.07 6.01
N GLU A 171 22.39 3.30 7.17
CA GLU A 171 22.38 4.62 7.80
C GLU A 171 23.77 5.01 8.33
N GLU A 172 24.53 4.07 8.88
CA GLU A 172 25.91 4.29 9.30
C GLU A 172 26.82 4.58 8.10
N ASP A 173 26.77 3.76 7.04
CA ASP A 173 27.52 3.97 5.81
C ASP A 173 27.19 5.32 5.15
N ALA A 174 25.91 5.72 5.16
CA ALA A 174 25.48 7.01 4.65
C ALA A 174 26.08 8.18 5.44
N LYS A 175 26.15 8.08 6.77
CA LYS A 175 26.79 9.10 7.63
C LYS A 175 28.28 9.19 7.37
N GLU A 176 28.97 8.06 7.25
CA GLU A 176 30.40 8.02 6.91
C GLU A 176 30.67 8.62 5.53
N PHE A 177 29.84 8.30 4.55
CA PHE A 177 29.95 8.82 3.19
C PHE A 177 29.75 10.34 3.12
N ILE A 178 28.70 10.87 3.78
CA ILE A 178 28.46 12.32 3.87
C ILE A 178 29.63 13.02 4.57
N GLN A 179 30.16 12.43 5.64
CA GLN A 179 31.30 12.99 6.38
C GLN A 179 32.58 13.00 5.52
N ALA A 180 32.82 11.94 4.75
CA ALA A 180 33.94 11.87 3.81
C ALA A 180 33.80 12.91 2.69
N GLU A 181 32.62 13.05 2.08
CA GLU A 181 32.36 14.09 1.07
C GLU A 181 32.53 15.51 1.64
N ALA A 182 32.08 15.75 2.88
CA ALA A 182 32.28 17.02 3.56
C ALA A 182 33.78 17.31 3.80
N ASN A 183 34.53 16.31 4.25
CA ASN A 183 35.98 16.43 4.49
C ASN A 183 36.78 16.63 3.19
N ASP A 184 36.44 15.93 2.11
CA ASP A 184 37.06 16.10 0.79
C ASP A 184 36.71 17.45 0.17
N GLY A 185 35.45 17.89 0.30
CA GLY A 185 35.00 19.21 -0.11
C GLY A 185 35.73 20.35 0.63
N LEU A 186 36.01 20.15 1.93
CA LEU A 186 36.82 21.06 2.75
C LEU A 186 38.31 21.01 2.39
N GLY A 187 38.86 19.83 2.08
CA GLY A 187 40.27 19.63 1.69
C GLY A 187 40.64 20.30 0.36
N GLY A 188 39.66 20.50 -0.53
CA GLY A 188 39.81 21.25 -1.78
C GLY A 188 39.76 22.77 -1.63
N ILE A 189 39.28 23.29 -0.50
CA ILE A 189 39.33 24.72 -0.19
C ILE A 189 40.75 25.02 0.29
N LYS A 190 41.57 25.60 -0.59
CA LYS A 190 42.86 26.18 -0.18
C LYS A 190 42.61 27.02 1.05
N ALA A 191 43.36 26.77 2.12
CA ALA A 191 43.31 27.58 3.34
C ALA A 191 43.21 29.05 2.93
N PRO A 192 42.29 29.83 3.51
CA PRO A 192 42.18 31.24 3.17
C PRO A 192 43.57 31.83 3.27
N VAL A 193 43.99 32.54 2.22
CA VAL A 193 45.27 33.24 2.21
C VAL A 193 45.30 34.02 3.51
N GLN A 194 46.14 33.61 4.46
CA GLN A 194 46.41 34.40 5.64
C GLN A 194 46.87 35.73 5.07
N SER A 195 46.00 36.74 5.16
CA SER A 195 46.37 38.10 4.82
C SER A 195 47.65 38.34 5.59
N LYS A 196 48.76 38.58 4.87
CA LYS A 196 49.97 39.07 5.50
C LYS A 196 49.54 40.36 6.18
N SER A 197 49.26 40.28 7.46
CA SER A 197 49.01 41.46 8.27
C SER A 197 50.31 42.24 8.19
N ASP A 198 50.31 43.28 7.37
CA ASP A 198 51.27 44.36 7.55
C ASP A 198 51.24 44.71 9.05
N PRO A 199 52.37 44.69 9.77
CA PRO A 199 52.40 44.94 11.21
C PRO A 199 52.10 46.40 11.58
N LYS A 200 51.37 47.15 10.75
CA LYS A 200 51.10 48.57 10.90
C LYS A 200 49.60 48.90 10.77
N LYS A 201 48.82 48.45 11.73
CA LYS A 201 47.71 49.24 12.29
C LYS A 201 47.24 48.62 13.62
N GLN A 202 48.11 48.73 14.63
CA GLN A 202 47.61 48.76 16.00
C GLN A 202 46.98 50.15 16.19
N ILE A 203 45.70 50.18 16.59
CA ILE A 203 45.06 51.40 17.09
C ILE A 203 45.95 51.95 18.20
N SER A 204 46.32 53.23 18.12
CA SER A 204 47.12 53.85 19.17
C SER A 204 46.31 53.94 20.45
N LYS A 205 46.99 53.94 21.59
CA LYS A 205 46.34 54.00 22.91
C LYS A 205 45.43 55.24 23.05
N GLU A 206 45.78 56.34 22.36
CA GLU A 206 44.94 57.54 22.32
C GLU A 206 43.62 57.34 21.57
N GLU A 207 43.61 56.56 20.48
CA GLU A 207 42.38 56.24 19.75
C GLU A 207 41.48 55.29 20.55
N ALA A 208 42.06 54.40 21.37
CA ALA A 208 41.30 53.54 22.27
C ALA A 208 40.65 54.33 23.43
N ASP A 209 41.39 55.25 24.05
CA ASP A 209 40.86 56.07 25.15
C ASP A 209 39.78 57.04 24.67
N ALA A 210 39.92 57.62 23.46
CA ALA A 210 38.90 58.49 22.88
C ALA A 210 37.58 57.78 22.53
N ILE A 211 37.62 56.47 22.26
CA ILE A 211 36.41 55.65 22.06
C ILE A 211 35.75 55.35 23.42
N LEU A 212 36.56 55.10 24.46
CA LEU A 212 36.04 54.78 25.79
C LEU A 212 35.33 55.99 26.44
N ASP A 213 35.87 57.20 26.26
CA ASP A 213 35.29 58.44 26.79
C ASP A 213 33.98 58.87 26.08
N LYS A 214 33.67 58.26 24.94
CA LYS A 214 32.40 58.48 24.21
C LYS A 214 31.27 57.55 24.61
N VAL A 215 31.57 56.51 25.41
CA VAL A 215 30.62 55.45 25.80
C VAL A 215 30.30 55.49 27.29
N LEU A 216 30.97 56.35 28.06
CA LEU A 216 30.67 56.71 29.45
C LEU A 216 30.01 58.09 29.53
#